data_AF-A0A9X8EPL4-F1
#
_entry.id   AF-A0A9X8EPL4-F1
#
_cell.length_a   1.000
_cell.length_b   1.000
_cell.length_c   1.000
_cell.angle_alpha   90.00
_cell.angle_beta   90.00
_cell.angle_gamma   90.00
#
_symmetry.space_group_name_H-M   'P 1'
#
loop_
_entity.id
_entity.type
_entity.pdbx_description
1 polymer ?
#
loop_
_entity_poly.entity_id
_entity_poly.type
_entity_poly.pdbx_seq_one_letter_code
_entity_poly.pdbx_strand_id
1 'polypeptide(L)'
;MSETCQVRQALETDAPAISRVIVEALRTSNSQDYSPAVIARVEQSFSPEALLGLMARRQVVVAQLGGQVVGTASLEGDVVRTVFVAPDRQGLGIGRALMLHVEELAGAAGVQALRVPSSLTAQAFYARLGYAVVREVVEGEERTIVMARALGR
;
A
#
# COMPACT_ATOMS: atom_id res chain seq x y z
N MET A 1 4.38 -11.32 -25.84
CA MET A 1 5.14 -11.50 -24.59
C MET A 1 4.31 -10.84 -23.49
N SER A 2 3.80 -11.62 -22.53
CA SER A 2 3.06 -11.06 -21.41
C SER A 2 4.03 -10.30 -20.52
N GLU A 3 3.79 -9.01 -20.32
CA GLU A 3 4.59 -8.20 -19.39
C GLU A 3 4.48 -8.81 -17.99
N THR A 4 5.62 -9.15 -17.39
CA THR A 4 5.65 -9.77 -16.06
C THR A 4 5.76 -8.66 -15.01
N CYS A 5 4.89 -8.69 -14.01
CA CYS A 5 4.98 -7.77 -12.89
C CYS A 5 6.13 -8.18 -11.97
N GLN A 6 7.08 -7.26 -11.73
CA GLN A 6 8.19 -7.46 -10.80
C GLN A 6 8.00 -6.57 -9.59
N VAL A 7 8.12 -7.13 -8.37
CA VAL A 7 8.16 -6.35 -7.14
C VAL A 7 9.59 -6.24 -6.66
N ARG A 8 10.01 -5.02 -6.26
CA ARG A 8 11.35 -4.75 -5.72
C ARG A 8 11.32 -3.63 -4.69
N GLN A 9 12.40 -3.52 -3.92
CA GLN A 9 12.66 -2.34 -3.10
C GLN A 9 12.65 -1.08 -3.96
N ALA A 10 12.01 -0.03 -3.45
CA ALA A 10 11.96 1.26 -4.09
C ALA A 10 13.30 2.00 -3.97
N LEU A 11 13.68 2.73 -5.02
CA LEU A 11 14.82 3.64 -5.06
C LEU A 11 14.31 5.08 -4.90
N GLU A 12 15.16 5.99 -4.45
CA GLU A 12 14.79 7.41 -4.32
C GLU A 12 14.28 8.00 -5.65
N THR A 13 14.82 7.53 -6.77
CA THR A 13 14.39 7.91 -8.12
C THR A 13 12.97 7.44 -8.47
N ASP A 14 12.40 6.48 -7.73
CA ASP A 14 11.02 6.05 -7.91
C ASP A 14 10.01 7.01 -7.23
N ALA A 15 10.45 7.90 -6.34
CA ALA A 15 9.55 8.75 -5.54
C ALA A 15 8.54 9.54 -6.39
N PRO A 16 8.90 10.16 -7.53
CA PRO A 16 7.92 10.80 -8.41
C PRO A 16 6.86 9.83 -8.96
N ALA A 17 7.27 8.62 -9.34
CA ALA A 17 6.36 7.62 -9.89
C ALA A 17 5.44 7.03 -8.82
N ILE A 18 5.95 6.81 -7.61
CA ILE A 18 5.16 6.40 -6.45
C ILE A 18 4.12 7.47 -6.10
N SER A 19 4.53 8.73 -6.01
CA SER A 19 3.63 9.87 -5.73
C SER A 19 2.47 9.89 -6.73
N ARG A 20 2.79 9.78 -8.03
CA ARG A 20 1.80 9.74 -9.10
C ARG A 20 0.78 8.61 -8.91
N VAL A 21 1.24 7.37 -8.66
CA VAL A 21 0.33 6.22 -8.46
C VAL A 21 -0.60 6.43 -7.26
N ILE A 22 -0.07 6.95 -6.14
CA ILE A 22 -0.88 7.23 -4.94
C ILE A 22 -1.94 8.29 -5.24
N VAL A 23 -1.56 9.41 -5.85
CA VAL A 23 -2.46 10.52 -6.20
C VAL A 23 -3.55 10.05 -7.18
N GLU A 24 -3.17 9.32 -8.23
CA GLU A 24 -4.11 8.79 -9.23
C GLU A 24 -5.12 7.84 -8.57
N ALA A 25 -4.68 6.92 -7.71
CA ALA A 25 -5.56 6.00 -7.00
C ALA A 25 -6.50 6.72 -6.01
N LEU A 26 -5.98 7.71 -5.28
CA LEU A 26 -6.79 8.50 -4.34
C LEU A 26 -7.91 9.28 -5.03
N ARG A 27 -7.60 9.91 -6.16
CA ARG A 27 -8.58 10.70 -6.94
C ARG A 27 -9.61 9.85 -7.68
N THR A 28 -9.34 8.56 -7.87
CA THR A 28 -10.19 7.67 -8.67
C THR A 28 -10.84 6.61 -7.79
N SER A 29 -10.15 5.49 -7.54
CA SER A 29 -10.69 4.32 -6.86
C SER A 29 -11.06 4.57 -5.39
N ASN A 30 -10.38 5.50 -4.73
CA ASN A 30 -10.58 5.78 -3.29
C ASN A 30 -11.34 7.09 -3.03
N SER A 31 -11.77 7.80 -4.07
CA SER A 31 -12.46 9.09 -3.94
C SER A 31 -13.80 9.01 -3.20
N GLN A 32 -14.39 7.81 -3.11
CA GLN A 32 -15.62 7.56 -2.37
C GLN A 32 -15.38 7.40 -0.86
N ASP A 33 -14.15 7.09 -0.44
CA ASP A 33 -13.78 6.87 0.95
C ASP A 33 -13.26 8.12 1.65
N TYR A 34 -12.82 9.13 0.89
CA TYR A 34 -12.14 10.31 1.40
C TYR A 34 -12.75 11.58 0.85
N SER A 35 -13.00 12.56 1.73
CA SER A 35 -13.43 13.88 1.28
C SER A 35 -12.32 14.57 0.46
N PRO A 36 -12.65 15.53 -0.43
CA PRO A 36 -11.64 16.25 -1.20
C PRO A 36 -10.55 16.90 -0.36
N ALA A 37 -10.88 17.36 0.85
CA ALA A 37 -9.92 17.92 1.79
C ALA A 37 -8.94 16.85 2.33
N VAL A 38 -9.44 15.66 2.63
CA VAL A 38 -8.59 14.52 3.04
C VAL A 38 -7.68 14.10 1.89
N ILE A 39 -8.21 13.99 0.66
CA ILE A 39 -7.40 13.68 -0.53
C ILE A 39 -6.27 14.70 -0.67
N ALA A 40 -6.57 16.01 -0.65
CA ALA A 40 -5.55 17.06 -0.78
C ALA A 40 -4.44 16.97 0.29
N ARG A 41 -4.82 16.67 1.55
CA ARG A 41 -3.87 16.48 2.66
C ARG A 41 -2.99 15.24 2.45
N VAL A 42 -3.60 14.15 2.00
CA VAL A 42 -2.88 12.90 1.71
C VAL A 42 -1.91 13.09 0.55
N GLU A 43 -2.32 13.79 -0.52
CA GLU A 43 -1.45 14.12 -1.66
C GLU A 43 -0.20 14.90 -1.23
N GLN A 44 -0.36 15.90 -0.35
CA GLN A 44 0.78 16.65 0.20
C GLN A 44 1.71 15.75 1.02
N SER A 45 1.14 14.81 1.78
CA SER A 45 1.89 13.86 2.60
C SER A 45 2.66 12.81 1.77
N PHE A 46 2.35 12.70 0.48
CA PHE A 46 3.00 11.79 -0.47
C PHE A 46 3.59 12.54 -1.68
N SER A 47 4.00 13.80 -1.49
CA SER A 47 4.87 14.48 -2.46
C SER A 47 6.18 13.68 -2.65
N PRO A 48 6.89 13.84 -3.78
CA PRO A 48 8.16 13.15 -3.99
C PRO A 48 9.17 13.41 -2.86
N GLU A 49 9.24 14.63 -2.34
CA GLU A 49 10.08 15.00 -1.20
C GLU A 49 9.64 14.30 0.10
N ALA A 50 8.35 14.31 0.41
CA ALA A 50 7.82 13.63 1.59
C ALA A 50 8.05 12.11 1.54
N LEU A 51 8.00 11.53 0.34
CA LEU A 51 8.30 10.12 0.10
C LEU A 51 9.75 9.76 0.43
N LEU A 52 10.73 10.61 0.15
CA LEU A 52 12.12 10.37 0.57
C LEU A 52 12.21 10.23 2.10
N GLY A 53 11.53 11.10 2.84
CA GLY A 53 11.45 11.01 4.30
C GLY A 53 10.71 9.77 4.81
N LEU A 54 9.75 9.24 4.04
CA LEU A 54 9.07 7.98 4.33
C LEU A 54 9.98 6.77 4.07
N MET A 55 10.75 6.80 2.97
CA MET A 55 11.68 5.73 2.58
C MET A 55 12.85 5.58 3.57
N ALA A 56 13.20 6.64 4.29
CA ALA A 56 14.20 6.58 5.37
C ALA A 56 13.73 5.81 6.61
N ARG A 57 12.42 5.65 6.82
CA ARG A 57 11.84 5.01 8.02
C ARG A 57 11.00 3.77 7.74
N ARG A 58 10.65 3.52 6.47
CA ARG A 58 9.83 2.38 6.03
C ARG A 58 10.57 1.58 4.97
N GLN A 59 10.33 0.28 4.96
CA GLN A 59 10.67 -0.52 3.78
C GLN A 59 9.61 -0.27 2.72
N VAL A 60 9.94 0.55 1.72
CA VAL A 60 9.05 0.87 0.59
C VAL A 60 9.40 0.00 -0.60
N VAL A 61 8.38 -0.62 -1.19
CA VAL A 61 8.51 -1.47 -2.38
C VAL A 61 7.62 -0.94 -3.50
N VAL A 62 8.03 -1.23 -4.73
CA VAL A 62 7.30 -0.89 -5.95
C VAL A 62 7.03 -2.14 -6.76
N ALA A 63 5.85 -2.17 -7.39
CA ALA A 63 5.53 -3.10 -8.46
C ALA A 63 5.79 -2.41 -9.79
N GLN A 64 6.54 -3.06 -10.66
CA GLN A 64 6.86 -2.59 -12.00
C GLN A 64 6.26 -3.50 -13.07
N LEU A 65 5.77 -2.89 -14.14
CA LEU A 65 5.32 -3.55 -15.37
C LEU A 65 5.90 -2.77 -16.56
N GLY A 66 6.60 -3.44 -17.46
CA GLY A 66 7.26 -2.76 -18.59
C GLY A 66 8.27 -1.68 -18.16
N GLY A 67 8.89 -1.83 -16.99
CA GLY A 67 9.80 -0.83 -16.40
C GLY A 67 9.11 0.36 -15.72
N GLN A 68 7.77 0.46 -15.79
CA GLN A 68 7.00 1.53 -15.15
C GLN A 68 6.51 1.11 -13.77
N VAL A 69 6.62 1.99 -12.78
CA VAL A 69 5.99 1.78 -11.46
C VAL A 69 4.47 1.88 -11.63
N VAL A 70 3.78 0.80 -11.26
CA VAL A 70 2.32 0.64 -11.34
C VAL A 70 1.67 0.34 -9.99
N GLY A 71 2.47 0.25 -8.93
CA GLY A 71 1.97 0.02 -7.58
C GLY A 71 3.06 0.23 -6.54
N THR A 72 2.65 0.43 -5.30
CA THR A 72 3.54 0.57 -4.14
C THR A 72 2.91 -0.07 -2.90
N ALA A 73 3.76 -0.52 -2.00
CA ALA A 73 3.42 -0.89 -0.63
C ALA A 73 4.59 -0.49 0.28
N SER A 74 4.33 -0.31 1.57
CA SER A 74 5.40 -0.07 2.52
C SER A 74 5.16 -0.79 3.85
N LEU A 75 6.24 -1.10 4.55
CA LEU A 75 6.23 -1.74 5.85
C LEU A 75 6.97 -0.87 6.88
N GLU A 76 6.32 -0.66 8.01
CA GLU A 76 6.88 0.05 9.17
C GLU A 76 6.80 -0.86 10.40
N GLY A 77 7.88 -1.56 10.70
CA GLY A 77 7.89 -2.63 11.70
C GLY A 77 6.99 -3.79 11.26
N ASP A 78 5.86 -3.97 11.94
CA ASP A 78 4.84 -4.98 11.64
C ASP A 78 3.57 -4.38 11.01
N VAL A 79 3.57 -3.09 10.67
CA VAL A 79 2.42 -2.38 10.10
C VAL A 79 2.61 -2.13 8.62
N VAL A 80 1.73 -2.70 7.81
CA VAL A 80 1.62 -2.42 6.38
C VAL A 80 0.98 -1.05 6.18
N ARG A 81 1.61 -0.24 5.33
CA ARG A 81 1.30 1.16 5.06
C ARG A 81 1.31 1.40 3.55
N THR A 82 0.57 2.42 3.09
CA THR A 82 0.67 2.97 1.72
C THR A 82 0.58 1.89 0.63
N VAL A 83 -0.49 1.10 0.61
CA VAL A 83 -0.74 0.09 -0.43
C VAL A 83 -1.63 0.68 -1.52
N PHE A 84 -1.06 0.93 -2.70
CA PHE A 84 -1.76 1.52 -3.84
C PHE A 84 -1.34 0.85 -5.14
N VAL A 85 -2.30 0.70 -6.05
CA VAL A 85 -2.09 0.21 -7.42
C VAL A 85 -2.72 1.20 -8.38
N ALA A 86 -2.02 1.49 -9.48
CA ALA A 86 -2.49 2.37 -10.54
C ALA A 86 -3.91 1.93 -10.98
N PRO A 87 -4.88 2.84 -11.09
CA PRO A 87 -6.30 2.49 -11.30
C PRO A 87 -6.54 1.60 -12.52
N ASP A 88 -5.86 1.89 -13.63
CA ASP A 88 -5.92 1.12 -14.89
C ASP A 88 -5.26 -0.27 -14.81
N ARG A 89 -4.55 -0.56 -13.71
CA ARG A 89 -3.85 -1.83 -13.44
C ARG A 89 -4.42 -2.59 -12.26
N GLN A 90 -5.51 -2.12 -11.65
CA GLN A 90 -6.21 -2.85 -10.60
C GLN A 90 -6.88 -4.12 -11.14
N GLY A 91 -7.11 -5.11 -10.28
CA GLY A 91 -7.68 -6.41 -10.68
C GLY A 91 -6.71 -7.37 -11.38
N LEU A 92 -5.49 -6.94 -11.70
CA LEU A 92 -4.46 -7.75 -12.38
C LEU A 92 -3.54 -8.53 -11.42
N GLY A 93 -3.89 -8.63 -10.13
CA GLY A 93 -3.08 -9.34 -9.13
C GLY A 93 -1.86 -8.57 -8.58
N ILE A 94 -1.62 -7.33 -9.01
CA ILE A 94 -0.48 -6.51 -8.56
C ILE A 94 -0.50 -6.26 -7.05
N GLY A 95 -1.67 -5.92 -6.49
CA GLY A 95 -1.80 -5.73 -5.04
C GLY A 95 -1.44 -6.99 -4.24
N ARG A 96 -1.79 -8.17 -4.75
CA ARG A 96 -1.40 -9.45 -4.15
C ARG A 96 0.11 -9.66 -4.24
N ALA A 97 0.74 -9.35 -5.36
CA ALA A 97 2.19 -9.47 -5.53
C ALA A 97 2.94 -8.55 -4.55
N LEU A 98 2.48 -7.30 -4.39
CA LEU A 98 3.03 -6.35 -3.41
C LEU A 98 2.94 -6.90 -1.99
N MET A 99 1.77 -7.41 -1.59
CA MET A 99 1.56 -7.92 -0.24
C MET A 99 2.37 -9.18 0.06
N LEU A 100 2.51 -10.10 -0.90
CA LEU A 100 3.38 -11.26 -0.75
C LEU A 100 4.84 -10.85 -0.47
N HIS A 101 5.34 -9.86 -1.22
CA HIS A 101 6.69 -9.37 -1.00
C HIS A 101 6.85 -8.67 0.36
N VAL A 102 5.84 -7.93 0.82
CA VAL A 102 5.83 -7.34 2.17
C VAL A 102 5.80 -8.42 3.26
N GLU A 103 5.02 -9.49 3.07
CA GLU A 103 4.98 -10.65 3.97
C GLU A 103 6.34 -11.35 4.05
N GLU A 104 7.03 -11.52 2.92
CA GLU A 104 8.39 -12.07 2.87
C GLU A 104 9.40 -11.20 3.61
N LEU A 105 9.38 -9.87 3.39
CA LEU A 105 10.24 -8.92 4.10
C LEU A 105 10.01 -8.96 5.62
N ALA A 106 8.75 -8.98 6.04
CA ALA A 106 8.37 -9.07 7.44
C ALA A 106 8.82 -10.39 8.08
N GLY A 107 8.59 -11.52 7.39
CA GLY A 107 9.02 -12.83 7.86
C GLY A 107 10.54 -12.94 8.00
N ALA A 108 11.30 -12.41 7.02
CA ALA A 108 12.76 -12.34 7.09
C ALA A 108 13.27 -11.49 8.26
N ALA A 109 12.50 -10.48 8.68
CA ALA A 109 12.78 -9.66 9.85
C ALA A 109 12.28 -10.28 11.18
N GLY A 110 11.74 -11.50 11.18
CA GLY A 110 11.23 -12.18 12.36
C GLY A 110 9.88 -11.68 12.87
N VAL A 111 9.14 -10.91 12.05
CA VAL A 111 7.79 -10.45 12.37
C VAL A 111 6.83 -11.64 12.31
N GLN A 112 6.06 -11.85 13.38
CA GLN A 112 5.15 -13.00 13.50
C GLN A 112 3.74 -12.72 12.96
N ALA A 113 3.36 -11.45 12.86
CA ALA A 113 2.06 -11.04 12.34
C ALA A 113 2.15 -9.65 11.73
N LEU A 114 1.43 -9.44 10.63
CA LEU A 114 1.27 -8.13 10.03
C LEU A 114 -0.07 -7.51 10.39
N ARG A 115 -0.08 -6.20 10.58
CA ARG A 115 -1.27 -5.38 10.77
C ARG A 115 -1.43 -4.43 9.61
N VAL A 116 -2.66 -4.18 9.20
CA VAL A 116 -2.98 -3.20 8.15
C VAL A 116 -4.17 -2.35 8.56
N PRO A 117 -4.02 -1.01 8.61
CA PRO A 117 -5.16 -0.10 8.64
C PRO A 117 -5.79 -0.07 7.24
N SER A 118 -6.94 -0.70 7.08
CA SER A 118 -7.68 -0.79 5.83
C SER A 118 -8.76 0.28 5.73
N SER A 119 -8.92 0.87 4.53
CA SER A 119 -10.16 1.55 4.18
C SER A 119 -11.32 0.54 4.12
N LEU A 120 -12.56 1.04 4.13
CA LEU A 120 -13.76 0.20 4.00
C LEU A 120 -13.75 -0.58 2.66
N THR A 121 -13.42 0.08 1.56
CA THR A 121 -13.32 -0.54 0.22
C THR A 121 -12.23 -1.59 0.10
N ALA A 122 -11.11 -1.43 0.82
CA ALA A 122 -9.98 -2.36 0.76
C ALA A 122 -10.14 -3.59 1.68
N GLN A 123 -11.14 -3.61 2.57
CA GLN A 123 -11.35 -4.70 3.52
C GLN A 123 -11.47 -6.05 2.81
N ALA A 124 -12.27 -6.11 1.73
CA ALA A 124 -12.47 -7.33 0.96
C ALA A 124 -11.20 -7.80 0.23
N PHE A 125 -10.30 -6.88 -0.12
CA PHE A 125 -9.00 -7.22 -0.69
C PHE A 125 -8.13 -7.93 0.36
N TYR A 126 -7.96 -7.34 1.55
CA TYR A 126 -7.16 -7.95 2.62
C TYR A 126 -7.76 -9.25 3.16
N ALA A 127 -9.09 -9.35 3.24
CA ALA A 127 -9.77 -10.58 3.65
C ALA A 127 -9.44 -11.77 2.71
N ARG A 128 -9.37 -11.53 1.39
CA ARG A 128 -8.95 -12.56 0.41
C ARG A 128 -7.49 -12.97 0.55
N LEU A 129 -6.65 -12.11 1.14
CA LEU A 129 -5.26 -12.42 1.49
C LEU A 129 -5.13 -13.10 2.86
N GLY A 130 -6.25 -13.39 3.55
CA GLY A 130 -6.24 -14.07 4.85
C GLY A 130 -6.03 -13.12 6.04
N TYR A 131 -6.15 -11.81 5.87
CA TYR A 131 -6.22 -10.87 6.99
C TYR A 131 -7.61 -10.91 7.61
N ALA A 132 -7.67 -10.94 8.93
CA ALA A 132 -8.91 -10.90 9.72
C ALA A 132 -9.08 -9.53 10.38
N VAL A 133 -10.34 -9.09 10.55
CA VAL A 133 -10.64 -7.86 11.30
C VAL A 133 -10.26 -8.05 12.76
N VAL A 134 -9.49 -7.11 13.31
CA VAL A 134 -9.10 -7.07 14.72
C VAL A 134 -9.93 -6.05 15.48
N ARG A 135 -10.04 -4.84 14.93
CA ARG A 135 -10.80 -3.74 15.53
C ARG A 135 -11.10 -2.67 14.50
N GLU A 136 -12.07 -1.83 14.81
CA GLU A 136 -12.33 -0.61 14.06
C GLU A 136 -11.82 0.61 14.83
N VAL A 137 -11.39 1.62 14.10
CA VAL A 137 -10.92 2.90 14.62
C VAL A 137 -11.69 4.00 13.95
N VAL A 138 -12.26 4.90 14.76
CA VAL A 138 -12.97 6.09 14.29
C VAL A 138 -12.21 7.31 14.82
N GLU A 139 -11.66 8.12 13.92
CA GLU A 139 -10.95 9.37 14.23
C GLU A 139 -11.64 10.52 13.48
N GLY A 140 -12.46 11.29 14.19
CA GLY A 140 -13.33 12.29 13.56
C GLY A 140 -14.34 11.63 12.62
N GLU A 141 -14.28 12.00 11.34
CA GLU A 141 -15.14 11.43 10.28
C GLU A 141 -14.52 10.20 9.59
N GLU A 142 -13.26 9.87 9.87
CA GLU A 142 -12.55 8.77 9.22
C GLU A 142 -12.76 7.46 9.99
N ARG A 143 -13.25 6.42 9.29
CA ARG A 143 -13.38 5.06 9.82
C ARG A 143 -12.38 4.14 9.14
N THR A 144 -11.52 3.52 9.95
CA THR A 144 -10.49 2.58 9.49
C THR A 144 -10.72 1.21 10.14
N ILE A 145 -10.61 0.14 9.36
CA ILE A 145 -10.69 -1.23 9.86
C ILE A 145 -9.26 -1.75 10.01
N VAL A 146 -8.83 -1.98 11.25
CA VAL A 146 -7.52 -2.62 11.50
C VAL A 146 -7.69 -4.12 11.31
N MET A 147 -6.97 -4.66 10.34
CA MET A 147 -6.94 -6.09 10.05
C MET A 147 -5.54 -6.66 10.33
N ALA A 148 -5.44 -7.94 10.66
CA ALA A 148 -4.16 -8.60 10.91
C ALA A 148 -4.11 -10.01 10.33
N ARG A 149 -2.89 -10.47 10.03
CA ARG A 149 -2.61 -11.83 9.57
C ARG A 149 -1.35 -12.33 10.26
N ALA A 150 -1.42 -13.52 10.85
CA ALA A 150 -0.24 -14.21 11.33
C ALA A 150 0.58 -14.72 10.13
N LEU A 151 1.89 -14.47 10.16
CA LEU A 151 2.83 -15.05 9.22
C LEU A 151 3.23 -16.40 9.81
N GLY A 152 2.70 -17.48 9.23
CA GLY A 152 3.00 -18.84 9.70
C GLY A 152 4.51 -19.09 9.74
N ARG A 153 4.94 -19.91 10.71
CA ARG A 153 6.30 -20.45 10.71
C ARG A 153 6.49 -21.49 9.61
#